data_AF-A0A535E9U1-F1
#
_entry.id   AF-A0A535E9U1-F1
#
_cell.length_a   1.000
_cell.length_b   1.000
_cell.length_c   1.000
_cell.angle_alpha   90.00
_cell.angle_beta   90.00
_cell.angle_gamma   90.00
#
_symmetry.space_group_name_H-M   'P 1'
#
loop_
_entity.id
_entity.type
_entity.pdbx_description
1 polymer ?
#
loop_
_entity_poly.entity_id
_entity_poly.type
_entity_poly.pdbx_seq_one_letter_code
_entity_poly.pdbx_strand_id
1 'polypeptide(L)' 'MAGFDQDIKPLFREFDRTEMEWAFDLWDYDDVKENAPGILERLEAGDMPCDGEWTEEQIERFRAWIREGTPP' A
#
# COMPACT_ATOMS: atom_id res chain seq x y z
N MET A 1 13.76 6.91 -6.26
CA MET A 1 13.26 5.57 -6.57
C MET A 1 12.81 4.98 -5.26
N ALA A 2 11.53 5.16 -4.94
CA ALA A 2 10.92 4.41 -3.86
C ALA A 2 10.70 2.99 -4.38
N GLY A 3 11.34 1.97 -3.81
CA GLY A 3 11.15 0.57 -4.20
C GLY A 3 10.05 -0.08 -3.38
N PHE A 4 9.38 -1.11 -3.89
CA PHE A 4 8.32 -1.79 -3.16
C PHE A 4 8.84 -2.37 -1.83
N ASP A 5 9.91 -3.16 -1.85
CA ASP A 5 10.39 -3.84 -0.64
C ASP A 5 10.93 -2.87 0.44
N GLN A 6 11.48 -1.72 0.03
CA GLN A 6 12.13 -0.78 0.95
C GLN A 6 11.19 0.35 1.40
N ASP A 7 10.30 0.81 0.54
CA ASP A 7 9.54 2.04 0.75
C ASP A 7 8.04 1.82 0.90
N ILE A 8 7.49 0.72 0.35
CA ILE A 8 6.05 0.44 0.33
C ILE A 8 5.66 -0.67 1.29
N LYS A 9 6.31 -1.83 1.18
CA LYS A 9 6.06 -3.00 2.02
C LYS A 9 6.13 -2.71 3.52
N PRO A 10 7.12 -1.92 4.04
CA PRO A 10 7.16 -1.60 5.47
C PRO A 10 6.04 -0.67 5.95
N LEU A 11 5.30 -0.03 5.04
CA LEU A 11 4.14 0.80 5.38
C LEU A 11 2.91 -0.06 5.71
N PHE A 12 2.83 -1.27 5.13
CA PHE A 12 1.81 -2.24 5.47
C PHE A 12 2.23 -3.04 6.70
N ARG A 13 1.53 -2.84 7.81
CA ARG A 13 1.78 -3.59 9.05
C ARG A 13 1.26 -5.03 8.89
N GLU A 14 1.75 -5.91 9.77
CA GLU A 14 1.28 -7.29 9.83
C GLU A 14 -0.25 -7.38 10.05
N PHE A 15 -0.82 -6.47 10.83
CA PHE A 15 -2.27 -6.37 11.01
C PHE A 15 -2.98 -6.04 9.70
N ASP A 16 -2.51 -5.03 8.97
CA ASP A 16 -3.06 -4.62 7.67
C ASP A 16 -3.06 -5.80 6.68
N ARG A 17 -1.95 -6.57 6.66
CA ARG A 17 -1.82 -7.77 5.85
C ARG A 17 -2.86 -8.82 6.26
N THR A 18 -2.94 -9.14 7.54
CA THR A 18 -3.87 -10.16 8.08
C THR A 18 -5.33 -9.84 7.74
N GLU A 19 -5.72 -8.56 7.85
CA GLU A 19 -7.07 -8.09 7.50
C GLU A 19 -7.35 -8.14 5.99
N MET A 20 -6.32 -8.22 5.15
CA MET A 20 -6.43 -8.27 3.68
C MET A 20 -6.11 -9.63 3.07
N GLU A 21 -5.57 -10.60 3.83
CA GLU A 21 -5.20 -11.95 3.35
C GLU A 21 -6.37 -12.72 2.70
N TRP A 22 -7.62 -12.33 2.97
CA TRP A 22 -8.80 -12.90 2.30
C TRP A 22 -9.02 -12.41 0.88
N ALA A 23 -8.39 -11.29 0.49
CA ALA A 23 -8.50 -10.66 -0.82
C ALA A 23 -7.19 -10.78 -1.62
N PHE A 24 -6.05 -10.34 -1.05
CA PHE A 24 -4.71 -10.39 -1.64
C PHE A 24 -3.63 -10.10 -0.58
N ASP A 25 -2.36 -10.40 -0.87
CA ASP A 25 -1.26 -10.19 0.07
C ASP A 25 -0.62 -8.81 -0.07
N LEU A 26 -0.72 -7.97 0.97
CA LEU A 26 -0.09 -6.64 1.01
C LEU A 26 1.45 -6.65 1.05
N TRP A 27 2.06 -7.82 1.22
CA TRP A 27 3.52 -7.99 1.17
C TRP A 27 4.00 -8.68 -0.11
N ASP A 28 3.09 -9.03 -1.00
CA ASP A 28 3.40 -9.49 -2.34
C ASP A 28 3.38 -8.33 -3.33
N TYR A 29 4.43 -8.21 -4.13
CA TYR A 29 4.60 -7.09 -5.06
C TYR A 29 3.55 -7.14 -6.17
N ASP A 30 3.28 -8.31 -6.73
CA ASP A 30 2.37 -8.44 -7.87
C ASP A 30 0.94 -8.15 -7.41
N ASP A 31 0.53 -8.70 -6.25
CA ASP A 31 -0.77 -8.42 -5.64
C ASP A 31 -0.97 -6.92 -5.35
N VAL A 32 0.01 -6.26 -4.71
CA VAL A 32 -0.09 -4.83 -4.40
C VAL A 32 -0.10 -3.99 -5.66
N LYS A 33 0.71 -4.35 -6.68
CA LYS A 33 0.78 -3.64 -7.96
C LYS A 33 -0.54 -3.74 -8.73
N GLU A 34 -1.12 -4.93 -8.83
CA GLU A 34 -2.38 -5.14 -9.53
C GLU A 34 -3.53 -4.39 -8.86
N ASN A 35 -3.51 -4.30 -7.52
CA ASN A 35 -4.53 -3.64 -6.72
C ASN A 35 -4.21 -2.17 -6.37
N ALA A 36 -3.08 -1.64 -6.83
CA ALA A 36 -2.55 -0.34 -6.39
C ALA A 36 -3.55 0.83 -6.51
N PRO A 37 -4.33 0.98 -7.60
CA PRO A 37 -5.31 2.05 -7.70
C PRO A 37 -6.42 1.95 -6.64
N GLY A 38 -6.90 0.73 -6.35
CA GLY A 38 -7.96 0.50 -5.36
C GLY A 38 -7.45 0.61 -3.92
N ILE A 39 -6.18 0.28 -3.68
CA ILE A 39 -5.51 0.52 -2.40
C ILE A 39 -5.39 2.03 -2.18
N LEU A 40 -4.90 2.79 -3.18
CA LEU A 40 -4.74 4.23 -3.06
C LEU A 40 -6.07 4.94 -2.77
N GLU A 41 -7.16 4.57 -3.46
CA GLU A 41 -8.48 5.15 -3.21
C GLU A 41 -8.94 4.96 -1.76
N ARG A 42 -8.74 3.76 -1.19
CA ARG A 42 -9.11 3.47 0.20
C ARG A 42 -8.22 4.16 1.22
N LEU A 43 -6.93 4.29 0.93
CA LEU A 43 -5.99 5.06 1.75
C LEU A 43 -6.37 6.55 1.74
N GLU A 44 -6.73 7.11 0.59
CA GLU A 44 -7.19 8.51 0.45
C GLU A 44 -8.56 8.76 1.10
N ALA A 45 -9.42 7.75 1.13
CA ALA A 45 -10.72 7.81 1.80
C ALA A 45 -10.61 7.72 3.34
N GLY A 46 -9.47 7.28 3.87
CA GLY A 46 -9.30 7.01 5.31
C GLY A 46 -9.98 5.73 5.80
N ASP A 47 -10.55 4.94 4.90
CA ASP A 47 -11.22 3.67 5.22
C ASP A 47 -10.22 2.54 5.52
N MET A 48 -8.95 2.72 5.11
CA MET A 48 -7.84 1.82 5.43
C MET A 48 -6.57 2.59 5.82
N PRO A 49 -5.75 2.04 6.73
CA PRO A 49 -5.92 0.77 7.44
C PRO A 49 -6.79 0.83 8.71
N CYS A 50 -7.37 -0.31 9.10
CA CYS A 50 -8.39 -0.44 10.15
C CYS A 50 -7.91 -0.15 11.59
N ASP A 51 -6.59 -0.08 11.85
CA ASP A 51 -6.00 0.23 13.16
C ASP A 51 -5.35 1.63 13.22
N GLY A 52 -5.44 2.42 12.15
CA GLY A 52 -4.95 3.80 12.10
C GLY A 52 -4.57 4.23 10.70
N GLU A 53 -5.15 5.35 10.26
CA GLU A 53 -4.94 5.97 8.95
C GLU A 53 -3.45 6.22 8.68
N TRP A 54 -3.05 6.01 7.42
CA TRP A 54 -1.74 6.44 6.96
C TRP A 54 -1.63 7.97 6.99
N THR A 55 -0.45 8.48 7.30
CA THR A 55 -0.18 9.91 7.18
C THR A 55 -0.19 10.32 5.71
N GLU A 56 -0.46 11.61 5.44
CA GLU A 56 -0.41 12.16 4.08
C GLU A 56 0.94 11.89 3.38
N GLU A 57 2.05 11.86 4.14
CA GLU A 57 3.38 11.49 3.61
C GLU A 57 3.46 10.03 3.15
N GLN A 58 2.85 9.10 3.88
CA GLN A 58 2.81 7.68 3.50
C GLN A 58 1.94 7.47 2.25
N ILE A 59 0.80 8.15 2.19
CA ILE A 59 -0.10 8.14 1.04
C ILE A 59 0.61 8.72 -0.19
N GLU A 60 1.28 9.87 -0.06
CA GLU A 60 2.00 10.47 -1.19
C GLU A 60 3.21 9.60 -1.63
N ARG A 61 3.85 8.86 -0.71
CA ARG A 61 4.90 7.89 -1.07
C ARG A 61 4.35 6.75 -1.92
N PHE A 62 3.20 6.18 -1.54
CA PHE A 62 2.54 5.13 -2.33
C PHE A 62 2.06 5.65 -3.69
N ARG A 63 1.49 6.85 -3.71
CA ARG A 63 1.10 7.55 -4.93
C ARG A 63 2.29 7.83 -5.85
N ALA A 64 3.42 8.24 -5.30
CA ALA A 64 4.66 8.45 -6.06
C ALA A 64 5.17 7.13 -6.65
N TRP A 65 5.16 6.04 -5.89
CA TRP A 65 5.52 4.71 -6.37
C TRP A 65 4.65 4.24 -7.56
N ILE A 66 3.34 4.49 -7.49
CA ILE A 66 2.42 4.24 -8.63
C ILE A 66 2.80 5.10 -9.84
N ARG A 67 3.05 6.41 -9.64
CA ARG A 67 3.44 7.34 -10.71
C ARG A 67 4.79 6.98 -11.36
N GLU A 68 5.73 6.44 -10.58
CA GLU A 68 7.04 5.98 -11.03
C GLU A 68 6.97 4.63 -11.79
N GLY A 69 5.78 4.02 -11.90
CA GLY A 69 5.57 2.77 -12.63
C GLY A 69 5.80 1.51 -11.79
N THR A 70 5.59 1.60 -10.47
CA THR A 70 5.68 0.47 -9.52
C THR A 70 7.04 -0.25 -9.54
N PRO A 71 8.16 0.45 -9.30
CA PRO A 71 9.46 -0.21 -9.17
C PRO A 71 9.47 -1.22 -8.00
N PRO A 72 10.06 -2.41 -8.16
CA PRO A 72 10.20 -3.40 -7.09
C PRO A 72 11.13 -2.92 -5.98
#